data_AF-A0A528E4E2-F1
#
_entry.id   AF-A0A528E4E2-F1
#
_cell.length_a   1.000
_cell.length_b   1.000
_cell.length_c   1.000
_cell.angle_alpha   90.00
_cell.angle_beta   90.00
_cell.angle_gamma   90.00
#
_symmetry.space_group_name_H-M   'P 1'
#
loop_
_entity.id
_entity.type
_entity.pdbx_description
1 polymer ?
#
loop_
_entity_poly.entity_id
_entity_poly.type
_entity_poly.pdbx_seq_one_letter_code
_entity_poly.pdbx_strand_id
1 'polypeptide(L)'
;MTLDRDVTGPGLIAPTAIAVAPNGGRRGKQDHPALPIGPKELARTAAACLEAGAAMIHTHVRDRDGGHLLDAHAYRETTKAIRDAVGERLIIQITSEAVGRYQPAEQMAIVRATRPEAVSLALRELVPDAAHETAFAEFLWWLKSERIAPQMILYAPEEASALAAMQQRGLVPF
;
A
#
# COMPACT_ATOMS: atom_id res chain seq x y z
N MET A 1 5.33 -16.72 36.62
CA MET A 1 4.53 -17.48 35.64
C MET A 1 4.96 -17.00 34.26
N THR A 2 6.05 -17.58 33.78
CA THR A 2 6.69 -17.30 32.50
C THR A 2 5.81 -17.90 31.41
N LEU A 3 5.42 -17.10 30.42
CA LEU A 3 4.74 -17.60 29.23
C LEU A 3 5.78 -18.32 28.39
N ASP A 4 5.66 -19.64 28.30
CA ASP A 4 6.43 -20.47 27.38
C ASP A 4 6.23 -19.97 25.95
N ARG A 5 7.32 -19.49 25.36
CA ARG A 5 7.48 -19.41 23.92
C ARG A 5 8.02 -20.75 23.46
N ASP A 6 7.12 -21.68 23.14
CA ASP A 6 7.49 -22.82 22.32
C ASP A 6 6.39 -23.13 21.30
N VAL A 7 6.54 -22.52 20.12
CA VAL A 7 5.84 -22.92 18.90
C VAL A 7 6.91 -23.39 17.92
N THR A 8 7.67 -24.42 18.31
CA THR A 8 8.64 -25.07 17.42
C THR A 8 8.48 -26.59 17.43
N GLY A 9 7.28 -27.05 17.05
CA GLY A 9 7.06 -28.43 16.60
C GLY A 9 7.50 -28.61 15.14
N PRO A 10 8.03 -29.79 14.74
CA PRO A 10 8.45 -30.04 13.37
C PRO A 10 7.22 -30.17 12.46
N GLY A 11 7.03 -29.21 11.54
CA GLY A 11 6.09 -29.36 10.42
C GLY A 11 5.02 -28.28 10.25
N LEU A 12 4.95 -27.24 11.09
CA LEU A 12 4.07 -26.11 10.83
C LEU A 12 4.82 -25.07 9.99
N ILE A 13 4.55 -25.07 8.68
CA ILE A 13 4.98 -23.98 7.79
C ILE A 13 4.32 -22.70 8.29
N ALA A 14 5.12 -21.65 8.55
CA ALA A 14 4.59 -20.35 8.91
C ALA A 14 3.59 -19.88 7.83
N PRO A 15 2.42 -19.31 8.22
CA PRO A 15 1.45 -18.82 7.26
C PRO A 15 2.12 -17.86 6.27
N THR A 16 1.94 -18.09 4.97
CA THR A 16 2.47 -17.23 3.91
C THR A 16 1.37 -16.31 3.41
N ALA A 17 1.60 -15.00 3.45
CA ALA A 17 0.70 -14.02 2.86
C ALA A 17 1.14 -13.65 1.45
N ILE A 18 0.21 -13.70 0.49
CA ILE A 18 0.44 -13.31 -0.90
C ILE A 18 -0.21 -11.95 -1.15
N ALA A 19 0.58 -10.97 -1.56
CA ALA A 19 0.08 -9.68 -2.05
C ALA A 19 0.19 -9.62 -3.57
N VAL A 20 -0.88 -9.21 -4.25
CA VAL A 20 -0.91 -9.05 -5.71
C VAL A 20 -0.93 -7.58 -6.10
N ALA A 21 -0.08 -7.18 -7.06
CA ALA A 21 -0.08 -5.86 -7.67
C ALA A 21 -0.47 -6.01 -9.15
N PRO A 22 -1.78 -6.11 -9.47
CA PRO A 22 -2.23 -6.56 -10.79
C PRO A 22 -2.13 -5.50 -11.89
N ASN A 23 -1.89 -4.23 -11.53
CA ASN A 23 -1.73 -3.16 -12.50
C ASN A 23 -0.40 -2.40 -12.36
N GLY A 24 -0.33 -1.33 -11.58
CA GLY A 24 0.83 -0.44 -11.49
C GLY A 24 0.55 0.96 -12.05
N GLY A 25 1.58 1.82 -12.01
CA GLY A 25 1.56 3.23 -12.43
C GLY A 25 1.83 3.49 -13.92
N ARG A 26 2.33 2.52 -14.70
CA ARG A 26 2.95 2.81 -16.02
C ARG A 26 2.40 2.01 -17.20
N ARG A 27 2.12 0.72 -17.02
CA ARG A 27 1.67 -0.16 -18.10
C ARG A 27 0.21 0.07 -18.45
N GLY A 28 -0.16 -0.19 -19.70
CA GLY A 28 -1.50 -0.08 -20.26
C GLY A 28 -1.95 -1.33 -21.01
N LYS A 29 -3.12 -1.24 -21.68
CA LYS A 29 -3.72 -2.35 -22.44
C LYS A 29 -2.87 -2.83 -23.63
N GLN A 30 -2.02 -1.94 -24.15
CA GLN A 30 -1.07 -2.28 -25.21
C GLN A 30 0.04 -3.21 -24.71
N ASP A 31 0.44 -3.10 -23.43
CA ASP A 31 1.42 -4.00 -22.81
C ASP A 31 0.80 -5.34 -22.43
N HIS A 32 -0.47 -5.35 -22.00
CA HIS A 32 -1.21 -6.56 -21.70
C HIS A 32 -2.73 -6.34 -21.83
N PRO A 33 -3.45 -7.03 -22.74
CA PRO A 33 -4.88 -6.81 -22.96
C PRO A 33 -5.77 -7.02 -21.71
N ALA A 34 -5.36 -7.94 -20.82
CA ALA A 34 -6.10 -8.21 -19.57
C ALA A 34 -5.69 -7.31 -18.39
N LEU A 35 -4.80 -6.32 -18.56
CA LEU A 35 -4.39 -5.43 -17.47
C LEU A 35 -5.64 -4.71 -16.90
N PRO A 36 -5.99 -4.86 -15.61
CA PRO A 36 -7.18 -4.22 -15.06
C PRO A 36 -6.92 -2.72 -14.83
N ILE A 37 -7.80 -1.88 -15.37
CA ILE A 37 -7.69 -0.42 -15.25
C ILE A 37 -8.92 0.14 -14.52
N GLY A 38 -10.12 -0.22 -14.97
CA GLY A 38 -11.35 0.31 -14.39
C GLY A 38 -11.76 -0.39 -13.09
N PRO A 39 -12.61 0.24 -12.25
CA PRO A 39 -13.09 -0.33 -10.99
C PRO A 39 -13.70 -1.74 -11.15
N LYS A 40 -14.51 -1.96 -12.19
CA LYS A 40 -15.13 -3.27 -12.47
C LYS A 40 -14.11 -4.34 -12.86
N GLU A 41 -13.04 -3.95 -13.56
CA GLU A 41 -11.97 -4.88 -13.93
C GLU A 41 -11.15 -5.24 -12.70
N LEU A 42 -10.76 -4.24 -11.90
CA LEU A 42 -10.03 -4.44 -10.65
C LEU A 42 -10.81 -5.29 -9.66
N ALA A 43 -12.13 -5.10 -9.52
CA ALA A 43 -12.98 -5.93 -8.67
C ALA A 43 -13.00 -7.41 -9.11
N ARG A 44 -13.12 -7.68 -10.43
CA ARG A 44 -13.04 -9.04 -10.95
C ARG A 44 -11.67 -9.66 -10.72
N THR A 45 -10.60 -8.90 -10.96
CA THR A 45 -9.23 -9.37 -10.69
C THR A 45 -9.02 -9.64 -9.21
N ALA A 46 -9.50 -8.77 -8.32
CA ALA A 46 -9.40 -8.96 -6.87
C ALA A 46 -10.11 -10.25 -6.41
N ALA A 47 -11.33 -10.50 -6.90
CA ALA A 47 -12.04 -11.73 -6.60
C ALA A 47 -11.27 -12.96 -7.10
N ALA A 48 -10.77 -12.94 -8.34
CA ALA A 48 -9.98 -14.05 -8.89
C ALA A 48 -8.69 -14.29 -8.10
N CYS A 49 -7.97 -13.23 -7.72
CA CYS A 49 -6.75 -13.34 -6.91
C CYS A 49 -7.04 -13.84 -5.50
N LEU A 50 -8.13 -13.41 -4.87
CA LEU A 50 -8.56 -13.90 -3.57
C LEU A 50 -8.85 -15.40 -3.60
N GLU A 51 -9.63 -15.87 -4.58
CA GLU A 51 -9.92 -17.30 -4.73
C GLU A 51 -8.66 -18.13 -5.07
N ALA A 52 -7.63 -17.49 -5.63
CA ALA A 52 -6.30 -18.08 -5.83
C ALA A 52 -5.38 -18.02 -4.60
N GLY A 53 -5.84 -17.44 -3.48
CA GLY A 53 -5.10 -17.40 -2.21
C GLY A 53 -4.39 -16.08 -1.88
N ALA A 54 -4.68 -14.99 -2.60
CA ALA A 54 -4.16 -13.68 -2.24
C ALA A 54 -4.77 -13.19 -0.91
N ALA A 55 -3.92 -12.62 -0.06
CA ALA A 55 -4.30 -11.97 1.19
C ALA A 55 -4.46 -10.45 1.04
N MET A 56 -3.82 -9.86 0.02
CA MET A 56 -3.84 -8.42 -0.23
C MET A 56 -3.81 -8.12 -1.73
N ILE A 57 -4.49 -7.05 -2.13
CA ILE A 57 -4.36 -6.42 -3.45
C ILE A 57 -3.81 -5.00 -3.31
N HIS A 58 -2.75 -4.70 -4.05
CA HIS A 58 -2.16 -3.37 -4.20
C HIS A 58 -2.66 -2.73 -5.49
N THR A 59 -3.34 -1.59 -5.41
CA THR A 59 -4.02 -1.00 -6.58
C THR A 59 -3.60 0.42 -6.89
N HIS A 60 -3.45 0.69 -8.19
CA HIS A 60 -3.34 2.03 -8.75
C HIS A 60 -4.65 2.41 -9.45
N VAL A 61 -5.07 3.66 -9.30
CA VAL A 61 -6.14 4.25 -10.12
C VAL A 61 -5.55 5.05 -11.27
N ARG A 62 -6.33 5.19 -12.35
CA ARG A 62 -5.92 5.83 -13.60
C ARG A 62 -6.77 7.06 -13.92
N ASP A 63 -6.15 8.06 -14.53
CA ASP A 63 -6.89 9.13 -15.19
C ASP A 63 -7.53 8.63 -16.52
N ARG A 64 -8.27 9.52 -17.20
CA ARG A 64 -8.99 9.19 -18.43
C ARG A 64 -8.06 8.81 -19.59
N ASP A 65 -6.81 9.25 -19.55
CA ASP A 65 -5.80 8.98 -20.56
C ASP A 65 -4.94 7.75 -20.19
N GLY A 66 -5.27 7.07 -19.08
CA GLY A 66 -4.55 5.90 -18.59
C GLY A 66 -3.33 6.22 -17.73
N GLY A 67 -3.09 7.50 -17.44
CA GLY A 67 -1.99 7.98 -16.60
C GLY A 67 -2.19 7.65 -15.12
N HIS A 68 -1.08 7.64 -14.36
CA HIS A 68 -1.13 7.44 -12.91
C HIS A 68 -1.83 8.59 -12.19
N LEU A 69 -2.74 8.27 -11.27
CA LEU A 69 -3.59 9.24 -10.60
C LEU A 69 -3.59 9.01 -9.08
N LEU A 70 -3.38 10.10 -8.32
CA LEU A 70 -3.69 10.15 -6.89
C LEU A 70 -4.94 11.03 -6.70
N ASP A 71 -6.11 10.38 -6.64
CA ASP A 71 -7.40 11.07 -6.50
C ASP A 71 -8.34 10.35 -5.53
N ALA A 72 -8.91 11.09 -4.58
CA ALA A 72 -9.64 10.51 -3.46
C ALA A 72 -10.95 9.88 -3.91
N HIS A 73 -11.61 10.48 -4.92
CA HIS A 73 -12.84 9.96 -5.46
C HIS A 73 -12.59 8.66 -6.23
N ALA A 74 -11.62 8.64 -7.13
CA ALA A 74 -11.25 7.47 -7.92
C ALA A 74 -10.83 6.30 -7.03
N TYR A 75 -10.07 6.55 -5.96
CA TYR A 75 -9.75 5.52 -4.98
C TYR A 75 -10.99 5.01 -4.26
N ARG A 76 -11.86 5.88 -3.75
CA ARG A 76 -13.10 5.45 -3.07
C ARG A 76 -14.01 4.62 -3.98
N GLU A 77 -14.16 4.99 -5.24
CA GLU A 77 -14.92 4.20 -6.20
C GLU A 77 -14.29 2.82 -6.45
N THR A 78 -12.97 2.79 -6.62
CA THR A 78 -12.22 1.56 -6.91
C THR A 78 -12.22 0.61 -5.70
N THR A 79 -11.89 1.11 -4.51
CA THR A 79 -11.86 0.30 -3.28
C THR A 79 -13.25 -0.17 -2.90
N LYS A 80 -14.29 0.65 -3.11
CA LYS A 80 -15.68 0.20 -2.95
C LYS A 80 -16.01 -0.94 -3.90
N ALA A 81 -15.72 -0.82 -5.19
CA ALA A 81 -16.00 -1.87 -6.17
C ALA A 81 -15.27 -3.18 -5.83
N ILE A 82 -14.02 -3.11 -5.37
CA ILE A 82 -13.27 -4.27 -4.91
C ILE A 82 -13.91 -4.86 -3.65
N ARG A 83 -14.20 -4.04 -2.63
CA ARG A 83 -14.80 -4.50 -1.37
C ARG A 83 -16.16 -5.17 -1.59
N ASP A 84 -17.00 -4.61 -2.47
CA ASP A 84 -18.28 -5.21 -2.84
C ASP A 84 -18.12 -6.62 -3.45
N ALA A 85 -17.01 -6.91 -4.14
CA ALA A 85 -16.74 -8.20 -4.77
C ALA A 85 -16.09 -9.23 -3.84
N VAL A 86 -15.29 -8.79 -2.86
CA VAL A 86 -14.44 -9.69 -2.06
C VAL A 86 -14.83 -9.75 -0.58
N GLY A 87 -15.63 -8.79 -0.09
CA GLY A 87 -15.92 -8.61 1.33
C GLY A 87 -14.66 -8.30 2.14
N GLU A 88 -14.66 -8.59 3.43
CA GLU A 88 -13.49 -8.39 4.32
C GLU A 88 -12.42 -9.49 4.20
N ARG A 89 -12.49 -10.35 3.17
CA ARG A 89 -11.57 -11.49 2.98
C ARG A 89 -10.23 -11.10 2.36
N LEU A 90 -10.11 -9.89 1.82
CA LEU A 90 -8.93 -9.40 1.11
C LEU A 90 -8.59 -7.97 1.58
N ILE A 91 -7.34 -7.74 1.94
CA ILE A 91 -6.84 -6.40 2.26
C ILE A 91 -6.67 -5.60 0.97
N ILE A 92 -7.22 -4.40 0.92
CA ILE A 92 -7.17 -3.46 -0.19
C ILE A 92 -6.17 -2.36 0.18
N GLN A 93 -5.01 -2.41 -0.46
CA GLN A 93 -3.96 -1.42 -0.31
C GLN A 93 -4.00 -0.42 -1.48
N ILE A 94 -4.03 0.86 -1.15
CA ILE A 94 -3.79 1.92 -2.13
C ILE A 94 -2.30 2.24 -2.21
N THR A 95 -1.87 2.79 -3.33
CA THR A 95 -0.52 3.37 -3.43
C THR A 95 -0.51 4.85 -3.06
N SER A 96 0.66 5.34 -2.63
CA SER A 96 0.97 6.77 -2.60
C SER A 96 2.02 7.15 -3.65
N GLU A 97 2.35 6.29 -4.63
CA GLU A 97 3.46 6.48 -5.59
C GLU A 97 3.46 7.87 -6.24
N ALA A 98 4.60 8.56 -6.23
CA ALA A 98 4.72 9.90 -6.81
C ALA A 98 4.78 9.87 -8.34
N VAL A 99 5.42 8.85 -8.92
CA VAL A 99 5.83 8.77 -10.34
C VAL A 99 6.48 10.07 -10.89
N GLY A 100 7.12 10.85 -10.02
CA GLY A 100 7.67 12.17 -10.35
C GLY A 100 6.63 13.27 -10.62
N ARG A 101 5.35 13.03 -10.31
CA ARG A 101 4.23 13.97 -10.49
C ARG A 101 3.75 14.60 -9.20
N TYR A 102 3.86 13.91 -8.07
CA TYR A 102 3.31 14.35 -6.78
C TYR A 102 4.41 14.60 -5.75
N GLN A 103 4.27 15.68 -4.99
CA GLN A 103 5.13 16.01 -3.86
C GLN A 103 4.72 15.23 -2.60
N PRO A 104 5.62 15.08 -1.61
CA PRO A 104 5.32 14.37 -0.35
C PRO A 104 4.01 14.81 0.31
N ALA A 105 3.73 16.12 0.33
CA ALA A 105 2.52 16.67 0.91
C ALA A 105 1.25 16.20 0.18
N GLU A 106 1.28 16.10 -1.15
CA GLU A 106 0.16 15.62 -1.96
C GLU A 106 -0.06 14.11 -1.77
N GLN A 107 1.03 13.34 -1.70
CA GLN A 107 0.99 11.91 -1.39
C GLN A 107 0.37 11.65 0.01
N MET A 108 0.74 12.42 1.02
CA MET A 108 0.14 12.31 2.36
C MET A 108 -1.32 12.79 2.37
N ALA A 109 -1.64 13.85 1.64
CA ALA A 109 -3.00 14.41 1.56
C ALA A 109 -4.00 13.42 0.96
N ILE A 110 -3.63 12.68 -0.09
CA ILE A 110 -4.52 11.68 -0.68
C ILE A 110 -4.85 10.56 0.32
N VAL A 111 -3.87 10.12 1.11
CA VAL A 111 -4.09 9.09 2.14
C VAL A 111 -5.01 9.61 3.24
N ARG A 112 -4.84 10.87 3.66
CA ARG A 112 -5.74 11.54 4.61
C ARG A 112 -7.17 11.65 4.11
N ALA A 113 -7.34 11.94 2.82
CA ALA A 113 -8.65 12.05 2.19
C ALA A 113 -9.33 10.69 1.97
N THR A 114 -8.56 9.64 1.68
CA THR A 114 -9.09 8.30 1.38
C THR A 114 -9.31 7.46 2.63
N ARG A 115 -8.50 7.64 3.68
CA ARG A 115 -8.48 6.80 4.90
C ARG A 115 -8.58 5.29 4.57
N PRO A 116 -7.62 4.76 3.78
CA PRO A 116 -7.64 3.37 3.34
C PRO A 116 -7.37 2.43 4.52
N GLU A 117 -7.65 1.14 4.37
CA GLU A 117 -7.20 0.16 5.38
C GLU A 117 -5.69 -0.07 5.34
N ALA A 118 -5.06 0.04 4.16
CA ALA A 118 -3.63 -0.10 3.98
C ALA A 118 -3.10 0.85 2.89
N VAL A 119 -1.84 1.28 3.03
CA VAL A 119 -1.14 2.15 2.08
C VAL A 119 0.33 1.76 1.91
N SER A 120 0.84 1.77 0.68
CA SER A 120 2.28 1.66 0.43
C SER A 120 2.95 3.04 0.45
N LEU A 121 4.10 3.17 1.11
CA LEU A 121 4.81 4.42 1.34
C LEU A 121 6.27 4.27 0.92
N ALA A 122 6.62 4.83 -0.24
CA ALA A 122 8.00 4.86 -0.72
C ALA A 122 8.85 5.84 0.08
N LEU A 123 9.85 5.32 0.82
CA LEU A 123 10.63 6.15 1.74
C LEU A 123 11.33 7.29 1.00
N ARG A 124 12.00 7.00 -0.11
CA ARG A 124 12.70 8.01 -0.93
C ARG A 124 11.78 9.09 -1.51
N GLU A 125 10.49 8.79 -1.70
CA GLU A 125 9.54 9.75 -2.26
C GLU A 125 8.99 10.66 -1.16
N LEU A 126 8.68 10.10 0.01
CA LEU A 126 8.08 10.84 1.12
C LEU A 126 9.11 11.55 2.01
N VAL A 127 10.35 11.05 2.03
CA VAL A 127 11.48 11.60 2.78
C VAL A 127 12.70 11.73 1.85
N PRO A 128 12.65 12.64 0.86
CA PRO A 128 13.78 12.84 -0.05
C PRO A 128 15.01 13.45 0.65
N ASP A 129 14.80 14.14 1.78
CA ASP A 129 15.85 14.72 2.61
C ASP A 129 15.39 14.85 4.08
N ALA A 130 16.30 15.29 4.95
CA ALA A 130 16.06 15.43 6.39
C ALA A 130 14.95 16.43 6.74
N ALA A 131 14.63 17.40 5.88
CA ALA A 131 13.58 18.39 6.16
C ALA A 131 12.17 17.76 6.12
N HIS A 132 12.04 16.58 5.51
CA HIS A 132 10.77 15.87 5.39
C HIS A 132 10.51 14.87 6.52
N GLU A 133 11.52 14.55 7.34
CA GLU A 133 11.42 13.54 8.40
C GLU A 133 10.31 13.87 9.41
N THR A 134 10.19 15.14 9.83
CA THR A 134 9.19 15.56 10.82
C THR A 134 7.77 15.36 10.29
N ALA A 135 7.48 15.86 9.09
CA ALA A 135 6.15 15.74 8.47
C ALA A 135 5.78 14.26 8.23
N PHE A 136 6.75 13.45 7.80
CA PHE A 136 6.55 12.02 7.62
C PHE A 136 6.29 11.30 8.95
N ALA A 137 7.04 11.61 10.02
CA ALA A 137 6.81 11.04 11.35
C ALA A 137 5.42 11.37 11.89
N GLU A 138 4.98 12.64 11.79
CA GLU A 138 3.62 13.06 12.16
C GLU A 138 2.56 12.32 11.35
N PHE A 139 2.81 12.10 10.06
CA PHE A 139 1.94 11.30 9.21
C PHE A 139 1.87 9.84 9.66
N LEU A 140 2.99 9.19 10.00
CA LEU A 140 2.98 7.83 10.52
C LEU A 140 2.23 7.69 11.85
N TRP A 141 2.38 8.66 12.76
CA TRP A 141 1.60 8.71 14.00
C TRP A 141 0.11 8.84 13.74
N TRP A 142 -0.27 9.65 12.75
CA TRP A 142 -1.66 9.74 12.31
C TRP A 142 -2.17 8.40 11.72
N LEU A 143 -1.39 7.72 10.88
CA LEU A 143 -1.76 6.40 10.35
C LEU A 143 -2.01 5.40 11.49
N LYS A 144 -1.14 5.40 12.51
CA LYS A 144 -1.32 4.58 13.71
C LYS A 144 -2.64 4.90 14.43
N SER A 145 -2.97 6.18 14.60
CA SER A 145 -4.23 6.57 15.27
C SER A 145 -5.47 6.17 14.48
N GLU A 146 -5.40 6.18 13.15
CA GLU A 146 -6.50 5.77 12.26
C GLU A 146 -6.52 4.26 11.98
N ARG A 147 -5.57 3.49 12.54
CA ARG A 147 -5.39 2.04 12.30
C ARG A 147 -5.19 1.69 10.83
N ILE A 148 -4.51 2.57 10.10
CA ILE A 148 -4.15 2.35 8.70
C ILE A 148 -2.82 1.61 8.66
N ALA A 149 -2.75 0.49 7.95
CA ALA A 149 -1.54 -0.33 7.85
C ALA A 149 -0.58 0.22 6.79
N PRO A 150 0.62 0.71 7.16
CA PRO A 150 1.61 1.13 6.19
C PRO A 150 2.46 -0.05 5.70
N GLN A 151 2.84 -0.03 4.42
CA GLN A 151 3.92 -0.84 3.87
C GLN A 151 5.03 0.09 3.41
N MET A 152 6.18 0.06 4.08
CA MET A 152 7.36 0.83 3.66
C MET A 152 7.95 0.20 2.40
N ILE A 153 8.06 0.98 1.32
CA ILE A 153 8.74 0.58 0.10
C ILE A 153 10.16 1.15 0.13
N LEU A 154 11.13 0.24 0.05
CA LEU A 154 12.55 0.53 0.07
C LEU A 154 13.17 -0.02 -1.22
N TYR A 155 13.94 0.80 -1.90
CA TYR A 155 14.50 0.46 -3.22
C TYR A 155 16.01 0.20 -3.18
N ALA A 156 16.67 0.50 -2.06
CA ALA A 156 18.10 0.32 -1.87
C ALA A 156 18.42 -0.07 -0.42
N PRO A 157 19.52 -0.80 -0.14
CA PRO A 157 19.91 -1.19 1.22
C PRO A 157 20.06 -0.01 2.18
N GLU A 158 20.54 1.13 1.70
CA GLU A 158 20.75 2.34 2.50
C GLU A 158 19.42 2.90 3.03
N GLU A 159 18.32 2.72 2.28
CA GLU A 159 16.97 3.10 2.73
C GLU A 159 16.50 2.23 3.89
N ALA A 160 16.91 0.96 3.96
CA ALA A 160 16.63 0.10 5.10
C ALA A 160 17.39 0.56 6.35
N SER A 161 18.67 0.94 6.20
CA SER A 161 19.44 1.54 7.28
C SER A 161 18.85 2.88 7.74
N ALA A 162 18.40 3.72 6.81
CA ALA A 162 17.74 4.99 7.11
C ALA A 162 16.43 4.79 7.89
N LEU A 163 15.58 3.86 7.44
CA LEU A 163 14.34 3.50 8.14
C LEU A 163 14.63 2.98 9.56
N ALA A 164 15.63 2.11 9.73
CA ALA A 164 16.03 1.62 11.03
C ALA A 164 16.53 2.75 11.96
N ALA A 165 17.27 3.73 11.43
CA ALA A 165 17.69 4.90 12.19
C ALA A 165 16.52 5.81 12.56
N MET A 166 15.50 5.94 11.70
CA MET A 166 14.25 6.65 12.04
C MET A 166 13.48 5.93 13.17
N GLN A 167 13.42 4.60 13.14
CA GLN A 167 12.82 3.78 14.21
C GLN A 167 13.54 3.99 15.55
N GLN A 168 14.88 3.96 15.57
CA GLN A 168 15.67 4.20 16.78
C GLN A 168 15.46 5.61 17.37
N ARG A 169 15.20 6.60 16.51
CA ARG A 169 14.86 7.98 16.91
C ARG A 169 13.38 8.16 17.33
N GLY A 170 12.55 7.12 17.25
CA GLY A 170 11.14 7.18 17.62
C GLY A 170 10.23 7.86 16.58
N LEU A 171 10.70 7.99 15.33
CA LEU A 171 9.95 8.63 14.24
C LEU A 171 8.95 7.68 13.57
N VAL A 172 9.11 6.37 13.75
CA VAL A 172 8.25 5.32 13.20
C VAL A 172 7.53 4.62 14.35
N PRO A 173 6.19 4.70 14.45
CA PRO A 173 5.46 4.30 15.64
C PRO A 173 4.93 2.85 15.61
N PHE A 174 5.37 2.01 14.68
CA PHE A 174 4.93 0.61 14.52
C PHE A 174 6.09 -0.36 14.80
#